data_AF-A0A610WW81-F1
#
_entry.id   AF-A0A610WW81-F1
#
_cell.length_a   1.000
_cell.length_b   1.000
_cell.length_c   1.000
_cell.angle_alpha   90.00
_cell.angle_beta   90.00
_cell.angle_gamma   90.00
#
_symmetry.space_group_name_H-M   'P 1'
#
loop_
_entity.id
_entity.type
_entity.pdbx_description
1 polymer ?
#
loop_
_entity_poly.entity_id
_entity_poly.type
_entity_poly.pdbx_seq_one_letter_code
_entity_poly.pdbx_strand_id
1 'polypeptide(L)'
;MKAAAKTQKSKRQEEQTNFISWRFALLCGCILLALVFLLGRAAWLQIIAPDMLVRQGDMRSLRVQEVSTSRGMITDRSGRPLAVSVPVKAIWADPKEVHDAGGISVGDRWKALSTALNIPLDQLSARINANPKGRFIYLARQVNPDMADYIKKLKLPGI
;
A
#
# COMPACT_ATOMS: atom_id res chain seq x y z
N MET A 1 74.24 4.79 -55.92
CA MET A 1 73.61 5.48 -54.76
C MET A 1 72.10 5.55 -55.00
N LYS A 2 71.33 5.29 -53.94
CA LYS A 2 69.91 4.89 -53.95
C LYS A 2 68.97 5.93 -54.57
N ALA A 3 68.00 5.45 -55.35
CA ALA A 3 66.86 6.23 -55.82
C ALA A 3 65.96 6.62 -54.65
N ALA A 4 65.56 7.90 -54.58
CA ALA A 4 64.65 8.42 -53.57
C ALA A 4 63.20 8.02 -53.89
N ALA A 5 62.60 7.21 -53.02
CA ALA A 5 61.20 6.82 -53.13
C ALA A 5 60.28 8.00 -52.76
N LYS A 6 59.37 8.38 -53.67
CA LYS A 6 58.28 9.33 -53.39
C LYS A 6 57.28 8.70 -52.42
N THR A 7 57.09 9.32 -51.26
CA THR A 7 56.10 8.94 -50.26
C THR A 7 54.69 9.27 -50.76
N GLN A 8 53.87 8.24 -50.95
CA GLN A 8 52.49 8.35 -51.40
C GLN A 8 51.59 8.74 -50.22
N LYS A 9 51.04 9.96 -50.22
CA LYS A 9 50.05 10.41 -49.23
C LYS A 9 48.75 9.60 -49.43
N SER A 10 48.39 8.81 -48.43
CA SER A 10 47.09 8.14 -48.35
C SER A 10 45.96 9.18 -48.28
N LYS A 11 45.08 9.18 -49.28
CA LYS A 11 43.81 9.93 -49.24
C LYS A 11 42.94 9.28 -48.17
N ARG A 12 42.59 10.03 -47.11
CA ARG A 12 41.51 9.66 -46.18
C ARG A 12 40.25 9.40 -47.01
N GLN A 13 39.80 8.14 -47.04
CA GLN A 13 38.48 7.80 -47.52
C GLN A 13 37.48 8.39 -46.53
N GLU A 14 36.78 9.44 -46.96
CA GLU A 14 35.53 9.81 -46.33
C GLU A 14 34.56 8.67 -46.61
N GLU A 15 34.17 7.93 -45.56
CA GLU A 15 33.07 6.98 -45.64
C GLU A 15 31.82 7.76 -46.00
N GLN A 16 31.49 7.78 -47.28
CA GLN A 16 30.18 8.18 -47.75
C GLN A 16 29.18 7.13 -47.28
N THR A 17 28.71 7.31 -46.04
CA THR A 17 27.52 6.63 -45.55
C THR A 17 26.39 7.04 -46.48
N ASN A 18 25.89 6.08 -47.26
CA ASN A 18 24.76 6.28 -48.16
C ASN A 18 23.52 6.66 -47.34
N PHE A 19 23.36 7.95 -47.05
CA PHE A 19 22.26 8.47 -46.27
C PHE A 19 21.03 8.57 -47.17
N ILE A 20 20.29 7.46 -47.27
CA ILE A 20 19.07 7.39 -48.08
C ILE A 20 17.96 8.10 -47.31
N SER A 21 17.81 9.41 -47.52
CA SER A 21 16.89 10.29 -46.80
C SER A 21 15.43 9.81 -46.78
N TRP A 22 14.98 9.13 -47.85
CA TRP A 22 13.63 8.55 -47.92
C TRP A 22 13.43 7.41 -46.91
N ARG A 23 14.43 6.53 -46.74
CA ARG A 23 14.35 5.41 -45.78
C ARG A 23 14.34 5.93 -44.35
N PHE A 24 15.13 6.97 -44.08
CA PHE A 24 15.16 7.66 -42.79
C PHE A 24 13.82 8.36 -42.49
N ALA A 25 13.26 9.11 -43.45
CA ALA A 25 11.97 9.76 -43.29
C ALA A 25 10.82 8.75 -43.08
N LEU A 26 10.85 7.62 -43.80
CA LEU A 26 9.88 6.53 -43.62
C LEU A 26 9.98 5.92 -42.22
N LEU A 27 11.21 5.67 -41.73
CA LEU A 27 11.44 5.17 -40.37
C LEU A 27 10.90 6.14 -39.31
N CYS A 28 11.24 7.43 -39.42
CA CYS A 28 10.74 8.46 -38.51
C CYS A 28 9.21 8.58 -38.57
N GLY A 29 8.62 8.48 -39.76
CA GLY A 29 7.17 8.46 -39.94
C GLY A 29 6.50 7.28 -39.24
N CYS A 30 7.06 6.08 -39.37
CA CYS A 30 6.58 4.89 -38.66
C CYS A 30 6.68 5.05 -37.13
N ILE A 31 7.78 5.60 -36.62
CA ILE A 31 7.96 5.85 -35.18
C ILE A 31 6.92 6.86 -34.69
N LEU A 32 6.74 7.97 -35.41
CA LEU A 32 5.73 8.98 -35.08
C LEU A 32 4.31 8.39 -35.06
N LEU A 33 3.96 7.60 -36.07
CA LEU A 33 2.67 6.91 -36.13
C LEU A 33 2.45 5.99 -34.93
N ALA A 34 3.45 5.20 -34.57
CA ALA A 34 3.38 4.33 -33.39
C ALA A 34 3.18 5.13 -32.10
N LEU A 35 3.87 6.27 -31.97
CA LEU A 35 3.78 7.16 -30.80
C LEU A 35 2.38 7.79 -30.70
N VAL A 36 1.85 8.29 -31.82
CA VAL A 36 0.48 8.83 -31.89
C VAL A 36 -0.55 7.76 -31.55
N PHE A 37 -0.38 6.53 -32.05
CA PHE A 37 -1.27 5.41 -31.72
C PHE A 37 -1.27 5.09 -30.22
N LEU A 38 -0.09 5.03 -29.59
CA LEU A 38 0.04 4.80 -28.15
C LEU A 38 -0.61 5.92 -27.33
N LEU A 39 -0.41 7.19 -27.72
CA LEU A 39 -1.05 8.34 -27.08
C LEU A 39 -2.58 8.28 -27.21
N GLY A 40 -3.09 7.96 -28.41
CA GLY A 40 -4.52 7.76 -28.63
C GLY A 40 -5.08 6.63 -27.77
N ARG A 41 -4.34 5.52 -27.64
CA ARG A 41 -4.73 4.41 -26.77
C ARG A 41 -4.74 4.79 -25.30
N ALA A 42 -3.75 5.55 -24.84
CA ALA A 42 -3.68 6.07 -23.48
C ALA A 42 -4.85 7.03 -23.18
N ALA A 43 -5.14 7.96 -24.10
CA ALA A 43 -6.28 8.85 -23.99
C ALA A 43 -7.61 8.10 -23.93
N TRP A 44 -7.78 7.02 -24.72
CA TRP A 44 -8.96 6.16 -24.64
C TRP A 44 -9.12 5.53 -23.24
N LEU A 45 -8.03 5.00 -22.66
CA LEU A 45 -8.06 4.41 -21.33
C LEU A 45 -8.31 5.42 -20.22
N GLN A 46 -7.77 6.63 -20.35
CA GLN A 46 -7.85 7.65 -19.30
C GLN A 46 -9.13 8.48 -19.35
N ILE A 47 -9.68 8.73 -20.54
CA ILE A 47 -10.82 9.67 -20.73
C ILE A 47 -12.11 8.93 -21.03
N ILE A 48 -12.09 7.93 -21.92
CA ILE A 48 -13.31 7.28 -22.43
C ILE A 48 -13.71 6.06 -21.60
N ALA A 49 -12.74 5.25 -21.18
CA ALA A 49 -12.99 4.02 -20.42
C ALA A 49 -12.11 3.88 -19.14
N PRO A 50 -12.11 4.87 -18.23
CA PRO A 50 -11.31 4.82 -17.01
C PRO A 50 -11.88 3.89 -15.93
N ASP A 51 -13.19 3.60 -15.96
CA ASP A 51 -13.92 3.01 -14.82
C ASP A 51 -13.32 1.72 -14.28
N MET A 52 -12.87 0.82 -15.16
CA MET A 52 -12.26 -0.44 -14.73
C MET A 52 -10.94 -0.21 -13.98
N LEU A 53 -10.10 0.69 -14.47
CA LEU A 53 -8.80 0.99 -13.88
C LEU A 53 -8.97 1.76 -12.56
N VAL A 54 -9.90 2.72 -12.53
CA VAL A 54 -10.25 3.47 -11.32
C VAL A 54 -10.77 2.52 -10.26
N ARG A 55 -11.73 1.65 -10.60
CA ARG A 55 -12.26 0.62 -9.68
C ARG A 55 -11.17 -0.29 -9.13
N GLN A 56 -10.20 -0.69 -9.94
CA GLN A 56 -9.06 -1.51 -9.48
C GLN A 56 -8.14 -0.75 -8.53
N GLY A 57 -7.93 0.56 -8.75
CA GLY A 57 -7.21 1.44 -7.83
C GLY A 57 -7.95 1.64 -6.52
N ASP A 58 -9.26 1.88 -6.61
CA ASP A 58 -10.17 2.09 -5.49
C ASP A 58 -10.24 0.86 -4.57
N MET A 59 -10.39 -0.35 -5.14
CA MET A 59 -10.40 -1.59 -4.35
C MET A 59 -9.12 -1.82 -3.52
N ARG A 60 -7.99 -1.22 -3.92
CA ARG A 60 -6.72 -1.34 -3.19
C ARG A 60 -6.51 -0.21 -2.17
N SER A 61 -7.12 0.96 -2.40
CA SER A 61 -6.75 2.19 -1.70
C SER A 61 -7.89 2.80 -0.89
N LEU A 62 -9.13 2.73 -1.39
CA LEU A 62 -10.30 3.26 -0.68
C LEU A 62 -10.74 2.28 0.41
N ARG A 63 -10.65 2.75 1.66
CA ARG A 63 -11.35 2.15 2.79
C ARG A 63 -12.36 3.17 3.30
N VAL A 64 -13.64 2.84 3.16
CA VAL A 64 -14.71 3.63 3.75
C VAL A 64 -14.70 3.36 5.25
N GLN A 65 -14.30 4.35 6.03
CA GLN A 65 -14.42 4.30 7.48
C GLN A 65 -15.65 5.13 7.87
N GLU A 66 -16.67 4.48 8.42
CA GLU A 66 -17.80 5.19 8.99
C GLU A 66 -17.31 6.02 10.19
N VAL A 67 -17.60 7.32 10.16
CA VAL A 67 -17.36 8.21 11.30
C VAL A 67 -18.59 8.09 12.20
N SER A 68 -18.42 7.46 13.36
CA SER A 68 -19.53 7.31 14.31
C SER A 68 -19.89 8.66 14.93
N THR A 69 -21.16 9.05 14.79
CA THR A 69 -21.71 10.16 15.56
C THR A 69 -22.09 9.66 16.95
N SER A 70 -21.77 10.44 17.99
CA SER A 70 -22.12 10.10 19.37
C SER A 70 -23.62 10.29 19.60
N ARG A 71 -24.26 9.34 20.30
CA ARG A 71 -25.68 9.46 20.67
C ARG A 71 -25.86 10.57 21.70
N GLY A 72 -26.95 11.33 21.55
CA GLY A 72 -27.33 12.40 22.48
C GLY A 72 -27.56 11.90 23.91
N MET A 73 -27.25 12.75 24.88
CA MET A 73 -27.44 12.49 26.30
C MET A 73 -28.92 12.50 26.65
N ILE A 74 -29.39 11.49 27.38
CA ILE A 74 -30.74 11.48 27.95
C ILE A 74 -30.64 12.09 29.35
N THR A 75 -31.38 13.17 29.60
CA THR A 75 -31.44 13.84 30.90
C THR A 75 -32.85 13.76 31.49
N ASP A 76 -32.93 13.74 32.82
CA ASP A 76 -34.19 13.91 33.56
C ASP A 76 -34.69 15.36 33.48
N ARG A 77 -35.92 15.64 33.93
CA ARG A 77 -36.51 17.00 34.04
C ARG A 77 -35.65 17.99 34.84
N SER A 78 -34.81 17.47 35.73
CA SER A 78 -33.88 18.25 36.55
C SER A 78 -32.51 18.47 35.90
N GLY A 79 -32.32 18.00 34.65
CA GLY A 79 -31.05 18.09 33.91
C GLY A 79 -30.02 17.03 34.30
N ARG A 80 -30.37 16.07 35.18
CA ARG A 80 -29.47 15.00 35.61
C ARG A 80 -29.30 13.96 34.48
N PRO A 81 -28.07 13.55 34.15
CA PRO A 81 -27.84 12.55 33.10
C PRO A 81 -28.35 11.17 33.54
N LEU A 82 -29.18 10.54 32.71
CA LEU A 82 -29.67 9.17 32.88
C LEU A 82 -28.96 8.19 31.95
N ALA A 83 -28.59 8.63 30.74
CA ALA A 83 -27.80 7.84 29.79
C ALA A 83 -26.81 8.72 29.02
N VAL A 84 -25.55 8.27 28.98
CA VAL A 84 -24.43 8.97 28.32
C VAL A 84 -23.71 8.03 27.36
N SER A 85 -23.26 8.58 26.22
CA SER A 85 -22.39 7.86 25.29
C SER A 85 -20.95 8.02 25.75
N VAL A 86 -20.30 6.92 26.13
CA VAL A 86 -18.88 6.94 26.51
C VAL A 86 -18.05 6.38 25.35
N PRO A 87 -17.00 7.09 24.89
CA PRO A 87 -16.13 6.57 23.85
C PRO A 87 -15.39 5.34 24.38
N VAL A 88 -15.51 4.23 23.66
CA VAL A 88 -14.80 2.98 23.95
C VAL A 88 -14.10 2.49 22.69
N LYS A 89 -12.99 1.78 22.86
CA LYS A 89 -12.22 1.20 21.75
C LYS A 89 -12.37 -0.32 21.74
N ALA A 90 -12.15 -0.94 20.60
CA ALA A 90 -12.02 -2.38 20.49
C ALA A 90 -10.58 -2.72 20.12
N ILE A 91 -10.05 -3.78 20.72
CA ILE A 91 -8.73 -4.31 20.38
C ILE A 91 -8.96 -5.53 19.50
N TRP A 92 -8.37 -5.50 18.32
CA TRP A 92 -8.44 -6.58 17.33
C TRP A 92 -7.04 -6.91 16.86
N ALA A 93 -6.89 -8.05 16.20
CA ALA A 93 -5.62 -8.45 15.60
C ALA A 93 -5.81 -8.80 14.12
N ASP A 94 -4.77 -8.60 13.31
CA ASP A 94 -4.60 -9.24 11.99
C ASP A 94 -3.68 -10.47 12.18
N PRO A 95 -4.24 -11.70 12.25
CA PRO A 95 -3.44 -12.91 12.40
C PRO A 95 -2.36 -13.10 11.35
N LYS A 96 -2.61 -12.68 10.11
CA LYS A 96 -1.63 -12.81 9.03
C LYS A 96 -0.44 -11.89 9.28
N GLU A 97 -0.69 -10.64 9.67
CA GLU A 97 0.38 -9.68 9.98
C GLU A 97 1.20 -10.10 11.20
N VAL A 98 0.53 -10.60 12.24
CA VAL A 98 1.20 -11.17 13.43
C VAL A 98 2.13 -12.33 13.02
N HIS A 99 1.66 -13.23 12.15
CA HIS A 99 2.45 -14.37 11.69
C HIS A 99 3.63 -13.96 10.80
N ASP A 100 3.39 -13.06 9.84
CA ASP A 100 4.42 -12.51 8.94
C ASP A 100 5.55 -11.81 9.72
N ALA A 101 5.23 -11.22 10.88
CA ALA A 101 6.20 -10.53 11.75
C ALA A 101 6.94 -11.45 12.74
N GLY A 102 6.81 -12.78 12.61
CA GLY A 102 7.49 -13.76 13.48
C GLY A 102 6.61 -14.34 14.59
N GLY A 103 5.30 -14.09 14.56
CA GLY A 103 4.33 -14.68 15.46
C GLY A 103 4.32 -14.09 16.87
N ILE A 104 3.62 -14.78 17.76
CA ILE A 104 3.49 -14.39 19.17
C ILE A 104 4.69 -14.95 19.93
N SER A 105 5.54 -14.05 20.41
CA SER A 105 6.70 -14.41 21.23
C SER A 105 6.37 -14.24 22.72
N VAL A 106 7.09 -14.95 23.59
CA VAL A 106 7.00 -14.79 25.06
C VAL A 106 7.71 -13.51 25.53
N GLY A 107 7.87 -12.53 24.64
CA GLY A 107 8.48 -11.24 24.95
C GLY A 107 7.60 -10.38 25.86
N ASP A 108 8.24 -9.43 26.53
CA ASP A 108 7.58 -8.57 27.54
C ASP A 108 6.38 -7.80 27.00
N ARG A 109 6.37 -7.49 25.70
CA ARG A 109 5.28 -6.75 25.02
C ARG A 109 4.01 -7.60 24.88
N TRP A 110 4.15 -8.88 24.54
CA TRP A 110 3.00 -9.80 24.45
C TRP A 110 2.46 -10.17 25.83
N LYS A 111 3.35 -10.30 26.83
CA LYS A 111 2.95 -10.44 28.24
C LYS A 111 2.19 -9.21 28.72
N ALA A 112 2.68 -8.00 28.42
CA ALA A 112 1.98 -6.76 28.77
C ALA A 112 0.59 -6.67 28.13
N LEU A 113 0.44 -7.09 26.86
CA LEU A 113 -0.87 -7.18 26.21
C LEU A 113 -1.79 -8.19 26.91
N SER A 114 -1.27 -9.38 27.21
CA SER A 114 -1.98 -10.44 27.94
C SER A 114 -2.48 -9.94 29.30
N THR A 115 -1.63 -9.27 30.07
CA THR A 115 -1.99 -8.66 31.37
C THR A 115 -3.01 -7.54 31.22
N ALA A 116 -2.83 -6.64 30.23
CA ALA A 116 -3.75 -5.54 30.00
C ALA A 116 -5.16 -6.02 29.61
N LEU A 117 -5.24 -7.09 28.80
CA LEU A 117 -6.52 -7.68 28.38
C LEU A 117 -7.07 -8.71 29.37
N ASN A 118 -6.31 -9.07 30.41
CA ASN A 118 -6.61 -10.14 31.35
C ASN A 118 -6.91 -11.48 30.64
N ILE A 119 -6.19 -11.78 29.56
CA ILE A 119 -6.29 -13.03 28.78
C ILE A 119 -4.94 -13.73 28.85
N PRO A 120 -4.85 -14.99 29.32
CA PRO A 120 -3.59 -15.73 29.35
C PRO A 120 -2.91 -15.79 27.98
N LEU A 121 -1.59 -15.69 27.95
CA LEU A 121 -0.81 -15.64 26.70
C LEU A 121 -1.11 -16.84 25.78
N ASP A 122 -1.30 -18.04 26.36
CA ASP A 122 -1.62 -19.26 25.62
C ASP A 122 -3.02 -19.21 24.97
N GLN A 123 -3.98 -18.58 25.62
CA GLN A 123 -5.32 -18.39 25.04
C GLN A 123 -5.30 -17.32 23.95
N LEU A 124 -4.51 -16.27 24.14
CA LEU A 124 -4.32 -15.22 23.14
C LEU A 124 -3.68 -15.79 21.87
N SER A 125 -2.65 -16.63 22.04
CA SER A 125 -1.98 -17.30 20.93
C SER A 125 -2.89 -18.30 20.24
N ALA A 126 -3.64 -19.11 20.99
CA ALA A 126 -4.64 -20.01 20.42
C ALA A 126 -5.71 -19.26 19.61
N ARG A 127 -6.23 -18.12 20.11
CA ARG A 127 -7.22 -17.31 19.39
C ARG A 127 -6.68 -16.75 18.07
N ILE A 128 -5.48 -16.17 18.10
CA ILE A 128 -4.89 -15.58 16.90
C ILE A 128 -4.52 -16.68 15.89
N ASN A 129 -3.97 -17.79 16.36
CA ASN A 129 -3.59 -18.92 15.50
C ASN A 129 -4.77 -19.77 15.02
N ALA A 130 -6.00 -19.56 15.54
CA ALA A 130 -7.18 -20.29 15.09
C ALA A 130 -7.49 -20.04 13.60
N ASN A 131 -7.15 -18.86 13.08
CA ASN A 131 -7.28 -18.54 11.66
C ASN A 131 -6.07 -17.73 11.17
N PRO A 132 -4.94 -18.39 10.83
CA PRO A 132 -3.69 -17.70 10.48
C PRO A 132 -3.75 -16.95 9.14
N LYS A 133 -4.75 -17.26 8.30
CA LYS A 133 -5.01 -16.53 7.05
C LYS A 133 -6.01 -15.39 7.23
N GLY A 134 -6.64 -15.28 8.39
CA GLY A 134 -7.58 -14.23 8.72
C GLY A 134 -6.91 -12.86 8.76
N ARG A 135 -7.68 -11.81 8.44
CA ARG A 135 -7.24 -10.41 8.48
C ARG A 135 -7.77 -9.64 9.69
N PHE A 136 -8.65 -10.26 10.46
CA PHE A 136 -9.38 -9.61 11.54
C PHE A 136 -9.89 -10.62 12.56
N ILE A 137 -9.55 -10.42 13.83
CA ILE A 137 -10.13 -11.12 14.97
C ILE A 137 -10.25 -10.16 16.16
N TYR A 138 -11.40 -10.16 16.85
CA TYR A 138 -11.55 -9.39 18.08
C TYR A 138 -10.80 -10.06 19.23
N LEU A 139 -9.96 -9.30 19.93
CA LEU A 139 -9.31 -9.72 21.16
C LEU A 139 -10.12 -9.28 22.38
N ALA A 140 -10.55 -8.01 22.39
CA ALA A 140 -11.39 -7.42 23.42
C ALA A 140 -12.30 -6.33 22.85
N ARG A 141 -13.51 -6.19 23.39
CA ARG A 141 -14.49 -5.17 23.02
C ARG A 141 -14.70 -4.22 24.19
N GLN A 142 -15.08 -2.98 23.89
CA GLN A 142 -15.43 -1.95 24.88
C GLN A 142 -14.32 -1.66 25.90
N VAL A 143 -13.08 -1.56 25.41
CA VAL A 143 -11.90 -1.23 26.21
C VAL A 143 -11.83 0.28 26.45
N ASN A 144 -11.46 0.66 27.67
CA ASN A 144 -11.23 2.06 28.03
C ASN A 144 -10.16 2.68 27.09
N PRO A 145 -10.39 3.89 26.53
CA PRO A 145 -9.42 4.59 25.69
C PRO A 145 -7.98 4.63 26.24
N ASP A 146 -7.80 4.83 27.56
CA ASP A 146 -6.48 4.92 28.18
C ASP A 146 -5.70 3.60 28.08
N MET A 147 -6.39 2.48 28.32
CA MET A 147 -5.81 1.14 28.19
C MET A 147 -5.50 0.81 26.72
N ALA A 148 -6.38 1.21 25.80
CA ALA A 148 -6.13 1.04 24.37
C ALA A 148 -4.93 1.87 23.89
N ASP A 149 -4.73 3.07 24.42
CA ASP A 149 -3.56 3.89 24.11
C ASP A 149 -2.27 3.31 24.72
N TYR A 150 -2.35 2.68 25.90
CA TYR A 150 -1.25 1.87 26.44
C TYR A 150 -0.91 0.69 25.52
N ILE A 151 -1.91 -0.07 25.08
CA ILE A 151 -1.72 -1.20 24.16
C ILE A 151 -1.10 -0.73 22.83
N LYS A 152 -1.55 0.40 22.29
CA LYS A 152 -1.00 0.99 21.06
C LYS A 152 0.48 1.35 21.21
N LYS A 153 0.91 1.81 22.40
CA LYS A 153 2.33 2.10 22.71
C LYS A 153 3.18 0.82 22.76
N LEU A 154 2.57 -0.35 22.98
CA LEU A 154 3.27 -1.63 22.86
C LEU A 154 3.70 -1.92 21.43
N LYS A 155 3.20 -1.22 20.39
CA LYS A 155 3.63 -1.30 18.97
C LYS A 155 3.72 -2.74 18.41
N LEU A 156 2.85 -3.63 18.87
CA LEU A 156 2.85 -5.02 18.42
C LEU A 156 2.40 -5.07 16.95
N PRO A 157 3.08 -5.82 16.09
CA PRO A 157 2.68 -5.95 14.68
C PRO A 157 1.31 -6.64 14.61
N GLY A 158 0.40 -6.10 13.80
CA GLY A 158 -0.96 -6.64 13.64
C GLY A 158 -1.89 -6.52 14.85
N ILE A 159 -1.68 -5.58 15.78
CA ILE A 159 -2.56 -5.28 16.96
C ILE A 159 -3.01 -3.81 16.95
#